data_AF-A0A662KXN1-F1
#
_entry.id   AF-A0A662KXN1-F1
#
_cell.length_a   1.000
_cell.length_b   1.000
_cell.length_c   1.000
_cell.angle_alpha   90.00
_cell.angle_beta   90.00
_cell.angle_gamma   90.00
#
_symmetry.space_group_name_H-M   'P 1'
#
loop_
_entity.id
_entity.type
_entity.pdbx_description
1 polymer ?
#
loop_
_entity_poly.entity_id
_entity_poly.type
_entity_poly.pdbx_seq_one_letter_code
_entity_poly.pdbx_strand_id
1 'polypeptide(L)'
;MDGKKAVIWLVIAVLVLTAFGSGYLIAYKETKTQAEITLIDGVGRVVEIYETPKRVVSMASSATEILYAIGCGENIVGVDKYSDYPSDVKNKTVVGSSYSPNLEAIVGLEPDLLIAWWYARDNLLPIEDKVTVMYINPQSVEDVLQLIRQIGLIMNKVEEAEKLVEEMQSRIENITKITEDLNKSQRPLVYYELSKKGRTVGQGTFTNELIYMAGGINIAADEPFRYPDLTDEYIIARNPDVIVVVSY
;
A
#
# COMPACT_ATOMS: atom_id res chain seq x y z
N MET A 1 -1.48 11.69 -39.69
CA MET A 1 -1.05 13.02 -40.14
C MET A 1 -2.30 13.83 -40.47
N ASP A 2 -2.72 14.89 -39.80
CA ASP A 2 -2.37 15.51 -38.54
C ASP A 2 -3.63 16.28 -38.13
N GLY A 3 -4.26 15.90 -37.02
CA GLY A 3 -5.43 16.57 -36.47
C GLY A 3 -5.04 17.34 -35.21
N LYS A 4 -4.33 18.47 -35.36
CA LYS A 4 -4.08 19.39 -34.23
C LYS A 4 -5.33 20.23 -34.01
N LYS A 5 -6.23 19.74 -33.15
CA LYS A 5 -7.33 20.55 -32.58
C LYS A 5 -6.74 21.52 -31.54
N ALA A 6 -7.14 22.78 -31.68
CA ALA A 6 -6.73 23.89 -30.86
C ALA A 6 -7.12 23.69 -29.38
N VAL A 7 -6.15 23.88 -28.49
CA VAL A 7 -6.39 24.05 -27.05
C VAL A 7 -6.78 25.51 -26.84
N ILE A 8 -8.02 25.75 -26.44
CA ILE A 8 -8.53 27.07 -26.06
C ILE A 8 -8.02 27.36 -24.64
N TRP A 9 -7.09 28.30 -24.52
CA TRP A 9 -6.63 28.82 -23.23
C TRP A 9 -7.62 29.87 -22.72
N LEU A 10 -8.20 29.63 -21.54
CA LEU A 10 -9.05 30.59 -20.86
C LEU A 10 -8.16 31.45 -19.95
N VAL A 11 -7.92 32.69 -20.36
CA VAL A 11 -7.15 33.67 -19.58
C VAL A 11 -8.12 34.38 -18.63
N ILE A 12 -7.92 34.20 -17.32
CA ILE A 12 -8.64 35.01 -16.31
C ILE A 12 -7.91 36.34 -16.20
N ALA A 13 -8.54 37.42 -16.68
CA ALA A 13 -8.05 38.78 -16.53
C ALA A 13 -8.60 39.39 -15.24
N VAL A 14 -7.72 39.72 -14.29
CA VAL A 14 -8.07 40.54 -13.12
C VAL A 14 -7.64 41.97 -13.41
N LEU A 15 -8.61 42.87 -13.58
CA LEU A 15 -8.38 44.31 -13.74
C LEU A 15 -8.33 44.96 -12.34
N VAL A 16 -7.13 45.32 -11.88
CA VAL A 16 -6.96 46.18 -10.71
C VAL A 16 -6.92 47.63 -11.20
N LEU A 17 -8.05 48.35 -11.05
CA LEU A 17 -8.15 49.78 -11.34
C LEU A 17 -7.65 50.60 -10.14
N THR A 18 -6.35 50.91 -10.10
CA THR A 18 -5.87 52.04 -9.29
C THR A 18 -5.89 53.30 -10.14
N ALA A 19 -6.60 54.32 -9.65
CA ALA A 19 -6.66 55.64 -10.26
C ALA A 19 -5.25 56.20 -10.48
N PHE A 20 -5.04 56.78 -11.67
CA PHE A 20 -3.80 57.32 -12.23
C PHE A 20 -2.86 56.32 -12.93
N GLY A 21 -3.06 56.19 -14.25
CA GLY A 21 -1.99 56.16 -15.26
C GLY A 21 -1.14 54.88 -15.33
N SER A 22 -1.27 54.17 -16.45
CA SER A 22 -0.56 52.93 -16.84
C SER A 22 -1.02 51.65 -16.13
N GLY A 23 -2.15 51.11 -16.58
CA GLY A 23 -2.52 49.73 -16.25
C GLY A 23 -1.52 48.76 -16.88
N TYR A 24 -0.64 48.18 -16.08
CA TYR A 24 0.13 47.02 -16.48
C TYR A 24 -0.75 45.77 -16.36
N LEU A 25 -0.95 45.07 -17.48
CA LEU A 25 -1.47 43.72 -17.48
C LEU A 25 -0.40 42.81 -16.88
N ILE A 26 -0.53 42.46 -15.60
CA ILE A 26 0.23 41.34 -15.03
C ILE A 26 -0.56 40.08 -15.35
N ALA A 27 -0.17 39.38 -16.41
CA ALA A 27 -0.61 38.02 -16.64
C ALA A 27 0.03 37.14 -15.57
N TYR A 28 -0.73 36.77 -14.54
CA TYR A 28 -0.32 35.72 -13.61
C TYR A 28 -0.39 34.42 -14.39
N LYS A 29 0.77 33.93 -14.84
CA LYS A 29 0.88 32.55 -15.30
C LYS A 29 0.77 31.70 -14.03
N GLU A 30 -0.36 31.04 -13.83
CA GLU A 30 -0.41 29.91 -12.90
C GLU A 30 0.66 28.93 -13.36
N THR A 31 1.83 28.98 -12.72
CA THR A 31 2.81 27.92 -12.81
C THR A 31 2.12 26.73 -12.16
N LYS A 32 1.59 25.79 -12.96
CA LYS A 32 1.23 24.48 -12.43
C LYS A 32 2.48 23.97 -11.73
N THR A 33 2.43 23.90 -10.40
CA THR A 33 3.48 23.28 -9.59
C THR A 33 3.73 21.90 -10.20
N GLN A 34 4.96 21.62 -10.63
CA GLN A 34 5.28 20.30 -11.14
C GLN A 34 5.30 19.35 -9.95
N ALA A 35 4.65 18.18 -10.08
CA ALA A 35 4.74 17.15 -9.05
C ALA A 35 6.21 16.77 -8.81
N GLU A 36 6.62 16.68 -7.55
CA GLU A 36 7.95 16.25 -7.16
C GLU A 36 8.12 14.75 -7.43
N ILE A 37 7.06 13.97 -7.17
CA ILE A 37 7.02 12.54 -7.42
C ILE A 37 5.75 12.20 -8.21
N THR A 38 5.88 11.35 -9.22
CA THR A 38 4.77 10.73 -9.94
C THR A 38 4.97 9.22 -9.94
N LEU A 39 3.96 8.49 -9.50
CA LEU A 39 4.02 7.03 -9.38
C LEU A 39 2.71 6.36 -9.81
N ILE A 40 2.77 5.05 -10.05
CA ILE A 40 1.59 4.23 -10.29
C ILE A 40 1.23 3.51 -8.99
N ASP A 41 0.01 3.70 -8.49
CA ASP A 41 -0.47 3.07 -7.27
C ASP A 41 -0.93 1.61 -7.48
N GLY A 42 -1.30 0.94 -6.39
CA GLY A 42 -1.72 -0.47 -6.37
C GLY A 42 -3.02 -0.78 -7.13
N VAL A 43 -3.71 0.22 -7.67
CA VAL A 43 -4.87 0.05 -8.57
C VAL A 43 -4.59 0.57 -9.98
N GLY A 44 -3.32 0.88 -10.31
CA GLY A 44 -2.90 1.28 -11.64
C GLY A 44 -3.16 2.75 -11.99
N ARG A 45 -3.40 3.62 -10.99
CA ARG A 45 -3.61 5.06 -11.22
C ARG A 45 -2.30 5.82 -11.07
N VAL A 46 -2.19 6.91 -11.82
CA VAL A 46 -1.13 7.90 -11.62
C VAL A 46 -1.47 8.70 -10.36
N VAL A 47 -0.54 8.74 -9.41
CA VAL A 47 -0.60 9.59 -8.21
C VAL A 47 0.54 10.59 -8.29
N GLU A 48 0.20 11.86 -8.10
CA GLU A 48 1.13 12.98 -8.09
C GLU A 48 1.30 13.49 -6.65
N ILE A 49 2.53 13.52 -6.18
CA ILE A 49 2.91 14.08 -4.87
C ILE A 49 3.69 15.36 -5.13
N TYR A 50 3.19 16.47 -4.60
CA TYR A 50 3.74 17.80 -4.86
C TYR A 50 4.77 18.25 -3.82
N GLU A 51 4.67 17.74 -2.60
CA GLU A 51 5.60 17.98 -1.49
C GLU A 51 5.64 16.75 -0.59
N THR A 52 6.72 16.59 0.20
CA THR A 52 6.80 15.54 1.22
C THR A 52 5.62 15.62 2.23
N PRO A 53 4.80 14.57 2.37
CA PRO A 53 3.64 14.59 3.27
C PRO A 53 4.02 14.82 4.74
N LYS A 54 3.32 15.75 5.40
CA LYS A 54 3.49 16.05 6.83
C LYS A 54 2.36 15.44 7.66
N ARG A 55 1.19 15.23 7.05
CA ARG A 55 -0.01 14.67 7.66
C ARG A 55 -0.48 13.47 6.86
N VAL A 56 -0.25 12.27 7.39
CA VAL A 56 -0.59 11.01 6.74
C VAL A 56 -1.73 10.33 7.49
N VAL A 57 -2.75 9.92 6.75
CA VAL A 57 -3.73 8.94 7.22
C VAL A 57 -3.34 7.57 6.66
N SER A 58 -3.07 6.60 7.53
CA SER A 58 -2.70 5.23 7.13
C SER A 58 -3.86 4.27 7.43
N MET A 59 -4.57 3.85 6.39
CA MET A 59 -5.68 2.90 6.47
C MET A 59 -5.27 1.47 6.10
N ALA A 60 -4.00 1.15 6.32
CA ALA A 60 -3.44 -0.18 6.13
C ALA A 60 -2.37 -0.43 7.20
N SER A 61 -2.56 -1.45 8.04
CA SER A 61 -1.60 -1.77 9.13
C SER A 61 -0.18 -1.96 8.61
N SER A 62 -0.01 -2.63 7.47
CA SER A 62 1.31 -2.75 6.82
C SER A 62 1.94 -1.40 6.47
N ALA A 63 1.17 -0.44 5.96
CA ALA A 63 1.69 0.90 5.67
C ALA A 63 2.00 1.67 6.96
N THR A 64 1.18 1.51 8.00
CA THR A 64 1.43 2.08 9.33
C THR A 64 2.79 1.60 9.85
N GLU A 65 3.03 0.29 9.83
CA GLU A 65 4.28 -0.30 10.31
C GLU A 65 5.50 0.16 9.49
N ILE A 66 5.38 0.24 8.17
CA ILE A 66 6.46 0.76 7.30
C ILE A 66 6.79 2.20 7.67
N LEU A 67 5.79 3.07 7.82
CA LEU A 67 5.98 4.47 8.18
C LEU A 67 6.69 4.61 9.53
N TYR A 68 6.37 3.80 10.52
CA TYR A 68 7.10 3.79 11.79
C TYR A 68 8.53 3.28 11.62
N ALA A 69 8.73 2.20 10.87
CA ALA A 69 10.04 1.59 10.67
C ALA A 69 11.05 2.54 10.00
N ILE A 70 10.58 3.43 9.12
CA ILE A 70 11.42 4.44 8.45
C ILE A 70 11.46 5.79 9.19
N GLY A 71 10.91 5.87 10.40
CA GLY A 71 10.97 7.07 11.25
C GLY A 71 9.93 8.17 10.94
N CYS A 72 8.83 7.82 10.27
CA CYS A 72 7.73 8.71 9.91
C CYS A 72 6.47 8.56 10.80
N GLY A 73 6.58 7.91 11.96
CA GLY A 73 5.46 7.72 12.89
C GLY A 73 4.79 9.02 13.35
N GLU A 74 5.57 10.12 13.47
CA GLU A 74 5.05 11.45 13.84
C GLU A 74 4.18 12.08 12.76
N ASN A 75 4.43 11.77 11.48
CA ASN A 75 3.63 12.26 10.36
C ASN A 75 2.22 11.64 10.34
N ILE A 76 2.00 10.53 11.03
CA ILE A 76 0.70 9.85 11.06
C ILE A 76 -0.25 10.62 11.97
N VAL A 77 -1.37 11.09 11.41
CA VAL A 77 -2.43 11.82 12.11
C VAL A 77 -3.69 10.98 12.30
N GLY A 78 -3.84 9.90 11.53
CA GLY A 78 -4.92 8.94 11.68
C GLY A 78 -4.57 7.54 11.17
N VAL A 79 -5.20 6.54 11.77
CA VAL A 79 -4.99 5.11 11.46
C VAL A 79 -6.30 4.35 11.35
N ASP A 80 -6.29 3.21 10.66
CA ASP A 80 -7.40 2.26 10.76
C ASP A 80 -7.46 1.61 12.15
N LYS A 81 -8.61 1.03 12.49
CA LYS A 81 -8.90 0.43 13.81
C LYS A 81 -8.09 -0.84 14.12
N TYR A 82 -7.43 -1.44 13.14
CA TYR A 82 -6.63 -2.67 13.31
C TYR A 82 -5.13 -2.38 13.41
N SER A 83 -4.68 -1.17 13.07
CA SER A 83 -3.30 -0.75 13.32
C SER A 83 -3.04 -0.64 14.83
N ASP A 84 -2.14 -1.46 15.37
CA ASP A 84 -1.83 -1.51 16.80
C ASP A 84 -0.33 -1.58 17.15
N TYR A 85 0.55 -1.63 16.13
CA TYR A 85 2.00 -1.69 16.27
C TYR A 85 2.71 -0.57 15.47
N PRO A 86 3.76 0.07 16.03
CA PRO A 86 4.22 -0.05 17.41
C PRO A 86 3.20 0.52 18.41
N SER A 87 3.44 0.36 19.71
CA SER A 87 2.50 0.78 20.77
C SER A 87 2.01 2.23 20.65
N ASP A 88 2.85 3.10 20.09
CA ASP A 88 2.60 4.53 19.92
C ASP A 88 1.46 4.83 18.93
N VAL A 89 1.12 3.87 18.06
CA VAL A 89 -0.05 3.93 17.16
C VAL A 89 -1.34 4.19 17.93
N LYS A 90 -1.44 3.68 19.16
CA LYS A 90 -2.64 3.83 20.00
C LYS A 90 -2.97 5.28 20.36
N ASN A 91 -2.01 6.19 20.19
CA ASN A 91 -2.21 7.64 20.41
C ASN A 91 -2.77 8.35 19.17
N LYS A 92 -2.88 7.68 18.02
CA LYS A 92 -3.35 8.27 16.76
C LYS A 92 -4.87 8.20 16.66
N THR A 93 -5.46 9.11 15.88
CA THR A 93 -6.91 9.15 15.66
C THR A 93 -7.36 7.93 14.85
N VAL A 94 -8.31 7.15 15.37
CA VAL A 94 -8.88 6.03 14.62
C VAL A 94 -9.92 6.54 13.61
N VAL A 95 -9.72 6.24 12.33
CA VAL A 95 -10.57 6.71 11.21
C VAL A 95 -11.43 5.61 10.56
N GLY A 96 -11.72 4.55 11.31
CA GLY A 96 -12.55 3.44 10.87
C GLY A 96 -11.73 2.28 10.30
N SER A 97 -12.19 1.66 9.21
CA SER A 97 -11.50 0.55 8.56
C SER A 97 -11.63 0.63 7.05
N SER A 98 -10.84 -0.12 6.29
CA SER A 98 -10.93 -0.15 4.82
C SER A 98 -12.34 -0.49 4.29
N TYR A 99 -13.13 -1.27 5.03
CA TYR A 99 -14.52 -1.62 4.67
C TYR A 99 -15.56 -0.60 5.14
N SER A 100 -15.21 0.25 6.10
CA SER A 100 -16.10 1.24 6.70
C SER A 100 -15.28 2.44 7.17
N PRO A 101 -14.73 3.26 6.25
CA PRO A 101 -13.93 4.42 6.58
C PRO A 101 -14.84 5.54 7.13
N ASN A 102 -14.34 6.29 8.11
CA ASN A 102 -15.00 7.51 8.56
C ASN A 102 -14.51 8.70 7.73
N LEU A 103 -15.20 8.97 6.62
CA LEU A 103 -14.79 10.00 5.65
C LEU A 103 -14.73 11.41 6.27
N GLU A 104 -15.66 11.74 7.17
CA GLU A 104 -15.66 13.03 7.87
C GLU A 104 -14.43 13.18 8.77
N ALA A 105 -14.08 12.13 9.52
CA ALA A 105 -12.88 12.13 10.34
C ALA A 105 -11.61 12.20 9.50
N ILE A 106 -11.54 11.48 8.37
CA ILE A 106 -10.40 11.52 7.45
C ILE A 106 -10.20 12.94 6.92
N VAL A 107 -11.25 13.55 6.36
CA VAL A 107 -11.17 14.90 5.79
C VAL A 107 -10.88 15.94 6.88
N GLY A 108 -11.48 15.80 8.07
CA GLY A 108 -11.27 16.69 9.20
C GLY A 108 -9.85 16.64 9.79
N LEU A 109 -9.07 15.59 9.50
CA LEU A 109 -7.65 15.54 9.82
C LEU A 109 -6.78 16.29 8.83
N GLU A 110 -7.33 16.81 7.73
CA GLU A 110 -6.60 17.54 6.69
C GLU A 110 -5.30 16.82 6.27
N PRO A 111 -5.35 15.56 5.82
CA PRO A 111 -4.17 14.83 5.40
C PRO A 111 -3.65 15.30 4.04
N ASP A 112 -2.32 15.32 3.90
CA ASP A 112 -1.65 15.54 2.62
C ASP A 112 -1.62 14.24 1.79
N LEU A 113 -1.66 13.09 2.48
CA LEU A 113 -1.65 11.76 1.88
C LEU A 113 -2.52 10.81 2.70
N LEU A 114 -3.34 10.02 2.00
CA LEU A 114 -4.00 8.84 2.53
C LEU A 114 -3.45 7.59 1.86
N ILE A 115 -2.92 6.66 2.65
CA ILE A 115 -2.48 5.35 2.17
C ILE A 115 -3.54 4.31 2.56
N ALA A 116 -4.05 3.55 1.60
CA ALA A 116 -5.07 2.55 1.86
C ALA A 116 -4.88 1.28 1.03
N TRP A 117 -5.41 0.15 1.49
CA TRP A 117 -5.51 -1.03 0.64
C TRP A 117 -6.41 -0.77 -0.58
N TRP A 118 -6.05 -1.37 -1.72
CA TRP A 118 -6.81 -1.28 -2.97
C TRP A 118 -8.32 -1.55 -2.82
N TYR A 119 -8.71 -2.48 -1.95
CA TYR A 119 -10.10 -2.85 -1.73
C TYR A 119 -10.89 -1.82 -0.91
N ALA A 120 -10.24 -0.80 -0.36
CA ALA A 120 -10.91 0.34 0.27
C ALA A 120 -11.45 1.35 -0.75
N ARG A 121 -11.06 1.23 -2.03
CA ARG A 121 -11.27 2.26 -3.04
C ARG A 121 -12.73 2.69 -3.16
N ASP A 122 -13.66 1.76 -3.33
CA ASP A 122 -15.07 2.09 -3.53
C ASP A 122 -15.64 2.91 -2.36
N ASN A 123 -15.12 2.70 -1.15
CA ASN A 123 -15.52 3.45 0.04
C ASN A 123 -14.83 4.82 0.16
N LEU A 124 -13.68 5.01 -0.49
CA LEU A 124 -12.88 6.24 -0.44
C LEU A 124 -13.06 7.13 -1.67
N LEU A 125 -13.68 6.64 -2.76
CA LEU A 125 -14.04 7.42 -3.95
C LEU A 125 -14.64 8.81 -3.63
N PRO A 126 -15.52 9.01 -2.63
CA PRO A 126 -16.13 10.31 -2.36
C PRO A 126 -15.18 11.41 -1.83
N ILE A 127 -13.92 11.08 -1.51
CA ILE A 127 -12.93 12.03 -0.98
C ILE A 127 -11.66 12.13 -1.84
N GLU A 128 -11.54 11.37 -2.93
CA GLU A 128 -10.34 11.39 -3.80
C GLU A 128 -10.13 12.73 -4.52
N ASP A 129 -11.16 13.56 -4.61
CA ASP A 129 -11.08 14.93 -5.14
C ASP A 129 -10.55 15.95 -4.12
N LYS A 130 -10.47 15.57 -2.84
CA LYS A 130 -10.09 16.44 -1.71
C LYS A 130 -8.80 16.00 -1.04
N VAL A 131 -8.48 14.71 -1.12
CA VAL A 131 -7.33 14.09 -0.46
C VAL A 131 -6.57 13.27 -1.48
N THR A 132 -5.26 13.42 -1.54
CA THR A 132 -4.40 12.56 -2.35
C THR A 132 -4.42 11.15 -1.76
N VAL A 133 -4.95 10.18 -2.51
CA VAL A 133 -5.02 8.77 -2.07
C VAL A 133 -4.05 7.90 -2.86
N MET A 134 -3.17 7.20 -2.17
CA MET A 134 -2.34 6.12 -2.70
C MET A 134 -2.90 4.77 -2.27
N TYR A 135 -3.32 3.95 -3.23
CA TYR A 135 -3.68 2.57 -2.92
C TYR A 135 -2.46 1.64 -2.94
N ILE A 136 -2.43 0.66 -2.04
CA ILE A 136 -1.41 -0.39 -1.98
C ILE A 136 -2.02 -1.74 -2.33
N ASN A 137 -1.25 -2.58 -3.02
CA ASN A 137 -1.65 -3.93 -3.40
C ASN A 137 -0.46 -4.89 -3.57
N PRO A 138 0.47 -5.00 -2.61
CA PRO A 138 1.59 -5.93 -2.73
C PRO A 138 1.08 -7.38 -2.84
N GLN A 139 1.54 -8.13 -3.85
CA GLN A 139 1.12 -9.52 -4.10
C GLN A 139 2.24 -10.54 -3.86
N SER A 140 3.48 -10.06 -3.78
CA SER A 140 4.69 -10.84 -3.58
C SER A 140 5.62 -10.20 -2.54
N VAL A 141 6.64 -10.94 -2.12
CA VAL A 141 7.70 -10.40 -1.25
C VAL A 141 8.39 -9.21 -1.92
N GLU A 142 8.69 -9.30 -3.22
CA GLU A 142 9.29 -8.19 -3.95
C GLU A 142 8.37 -6.96 -3.96
N ASP A 143 7.05 -7.13 -4.13
CA ASP A 143 6.13 -5.99 -4.08
C ASP A 143 6.11 -5.31 -2.70
N VAL A 144 6.31 -6.07 -1.60
CA VAL A 144 6.43 -5.50 -0.25
C VAL A 144 7.71 -4.67 -0.15
N LEU A 145 8.84 -5.17 -0.67
CA LEU A 145 10.10 -4.41 -0.68
C LEU A 145 9.99 -3.14 -1.53
N GLN A 146 9.33 -3.23 -2.69
CA GLN A 146 9.04 -2.06 -3.54
C GLN A 146 8.10 -1.07 -2.85
N LEU A 147 7.09 -1.55 -2.11
CA LEU A 147 6.21 -0.68 -1.34
C LEU A 147 6.99 0.09 -0.26
N ILE A 148 7.93 -0.55 0.43
CA ILE A 148 8.82 0.11 1.40
C ILE A 148 9.61 1.23 0.71
N ARG A 149 10.21 0.95 -0.44
CA ARG A 149 10.96 1.95 -1.23
C ARG A 149 10.07 3.10 -1.70
N GLN A 150 8.87 2.81 -2.18
CA GLN A 150 7.90 3.82 -2.62
C GLN A 150 7.50 4.74 -1.47
N ILE A 151 7.16 4.18 -0.30
CA ILE A 151 6.84 4.98 0.89
C ILE A 151 8.07 5.78 1.33
N GLY A 152 9.26 5.19 1.30
CA GLY A 152 10.53 5.89 1.56
C GLY A 152 10.74 7.09 0.64
N LEU A 153 10.53 6.92 -0.66
CA LEU A 153 10.63 8.01 -1.64
C LEU A 153 9.62 9.13 -1.34
N ILE A 154 8.35 8.79 -1.13
CA ILE A 154 7.27 9.75 -0.85
C ILE A 154 7.55 10.57 0.42
N MET A 155 8.08 9.90 1.45
CA MET A 155 8.34 10.52 2.75
C MET A 155 9.73 11.17 2.86
N ASN A 156 10.51 11.19 1.78
CA ASN A 156 11.90 11.65 1.77
C ASN A 156 12.78 10.93 2.82
N LYS A 157 12.66 9.60 2.83
CA LYS A 157 13.29 8.61 3.72
C LYS A 157 13.93 7.46 2.94
N VAL A 158 14.56 7.78 1.82
CA VAL A 158 15.14 6.78 0.91
C VAL A 158 16.22 5.95 1.59
N GLU A 159 17.09 6.57 2.39
CA GLU A 159 18.17 5.86 3.09
C GLU A 159 17.62 4.89 4.15
N GLU A 160 16.65 5.32 4.96
CA GLU A 160 16.03 4.46 5.96
C GLU A 160 15.22 3.32 5.32
N ALA A 161 14.55 3.58 4.20
CA ALA A 161 13.81 2.58 3.46
C ALA A 161 14.72 1.53 2.82
N GLU A 162 15.82 1.93 2.16
CA GLU A 162 16.77 0.97 1.59
C GLU A 162 17.43 0.14 2.67
N LYS A 163 17.81 0.75 3.81
CA LYS A 163 18.36 0.00 4.94
C LYS A 163 17.38 -1.08 5.43
N LEU A 164 16.10 -0.73 5.59
CA LEU A 164 15.07 -1.69 6.00
C LEU A 164 14.93 -2.82 4.96
N VAL A 165 14.96 -2.49 3.66
CA VAL A 165 14.88 -3.48 2.60
C VAL A 165 16.10 -4.41 2.60
N GLU A 166 17.31 -3.89 2.73
CA GLU A 166 18.54 -4.68 2.79
C GLU A 166 18.53 -5.66 3.98
N GLU A 167 18.06 -5.21 5.15
CA GLU A 167 17.90 -6.06 6.33
C GLU A 167 16.89 -7.18 6.09
N MET A 168 15.75 -6.88 5.46
CA MET A 168 14.74 -7.88 5.10
C MET A 168 15.26 -8.87 4.05
N GLN A 169 15.89 -8.38 2.99
CA GLN A 169 16.47 -9.20 1.92
C GLN A 169 17.54 -10.15 2.48
N SER A 170 18.45 -9.64 3.31
CA SER A 170 19.48 -10.47 3.94
C SER A 170 18.89 -11.62 4.77
N ARG A 171 17.80 -11.36 5.52
CA ARG A 171 17.10 -12.39 6.29
C ARG A 171 16.43 -13.43 5.39
N ILE A 172 15.80 -12.96 4.32
CA ILE A 172 15.17 -13.83 3.32
C ILE A 172 16.22 -14.73 2.65
N GLU A 173 17.32 -14.16 2.18
CA GLU A 173 18.41 -14.88 1.52
C GLU A 173 19.03 -15.95 2.41
N ASN A 174 19.22 -15.65 3.69
CA ASN A 174 19.73 -16.63 4.66
C ASN A 174 18.81 -17.85 4.79
N ILE A 175 17.49 -17.65 4.70
CA ILE A 175 16.51 -18.74 4.76
C ILE A 175 16.47 -19.47 3.41
N THR A 176 16.35 -18.74 2.30
CA THR A 176 16.17 -19.35 0.98
C THR A 176 17.38 -20.17 0.58
N LYS A 177 18.61 -19.75 0.93
CA LYS A 177 19.85 -20.52 0.73
C LYS A 177 19.85 -21.88 1.44
N ILE A 178 19.16 -22.02 2.57
CA ILE A 178 19.01 -23.31 3.26
C ILE A 178 18.03 -24.22 2.50
N THR A 179 17.06 -23.63 1.81
CA THR A 179 15.92 -24.34 1.20
C THR A 179 16.06 -24.56 -0.31
N GLU A 180 16.98 -23.88 -0.98
CA GLU A 180 17.08 -23.86 -2.45
C GLU A 180 17.35 -25.24 -3.04
N ASP A 181 18.17 -26.05 -2.36
CA ASP A 181 18.56 -27.40 -2.79
C ASP A 181 17.54 -28.49 -2.38
N LEU A 182 16.46 -28.14 -1.68
CA LEU A 182 15.45 -29.10 -1.25
C LEU A 182 14.64 -29.60 -2.44
N ASN A 183 14.72 -30.91 -2.70
CA ASN A 183 13.85 -31.59 -3.64
C ASN A 183 12.43 -31.76 -3.07
N LYS A 184 11.46 -32.13 -3.92
CA LYS A 184 10.04 -32.25 -3.55
C LYS A 184 9.79 -33.15 -2.32
N SER A 185 10.55 -34.22 -2.15
CA SER A 185 10.37 -35.15 -1.02
C SER A 185 10.92 -34.64 0.31
N GLN A 186 11.77 -33.61 0.28
CA GLN A 186 12.34 -32.98 1.48
C GLN A 186 11.51 -31.79 1.98
N ARG A 187 10.55 -31.33 1.19
CA ARG A 187 9.72 -30.16 1.50
C ARG A 187 8.44 -30.61 2.22
N PRO A 188 8.18 -30.15 3.46
CA PRO A 188 6.96 -30.52 4.16
C PRO A 188 5.72 -29.97 3.45
N LEU A 189 4.64 -30.75 3.46
CA LEU A 189 3.33 -30.31 3.02
C LEU A 189 2.71 -29.40 4.08
N VAL A 190 2.33 -28.19 3.67
CA VAL A 190 1.82 -27.14 4.56
C VAL A 190 0.36 -26.84 4.24
N TYR A 191 -0.48 -26.90 5.27
CA TYR A 191 -1.83 -26.34 5.24
C TYR A 191 -1.86 -25.03 6.03
N TYR A 192 -2.31 -23.95 5.40
CA TYR A 192 -2.43 -22.64 6.02
C TYR A 192 -3.91 -22.27 6.20
N GLU A 193 -4.42 -22.41 7.41
CA GLU A 193 -5.82 -22.13 7.73
C GLU A 193 -6.02 -20.63 8.01
N LEU A 194 -6.81 -20.00 7.14
CA LEU A 194 -7.09 -18.57 7.14
C LEU A 194 -8.53 -18.31 7.61
N SER A 195 -8.72 -17.51 8.66
CA SER A 195 -10.03 -16.98 9.14
C SER A 195 -11.09 -17.99 9.61
N LYS A 196 -11.19 -19.16 8.99
CA LYS A 196 -12.06 -20.28 9.38
C LYS A 196 -11.52 -21.58 8.80
N LYS A 197 -11.99 -22.71 9.36
CA LYS A 197 -11.66 -24.05 8.85
C LYS A 197 -11.91 -24.19 7.35
N GLY A 198 -10.97 -24.81 6.65
CA GLY A 198 -11.04 -25.06 5.20
C GLY A 198 -10.63 -23.87 4.33
N ARG A 199 -10.82 -22.63 4.80
CA ARG A 199 -10.41 -21.44 4.07
C ARG A 199 -8.89 -21.31 4.12
N THR A 200 -8.24 -21.19 2.96
CA THR A 200 -6.77 -21.20 2.83
C THR A 200 -6.27 -20.21 1.78
N VAL A 201 -4.96 -20.20 1.56
CA VAL A 201 -4.25 -19.47 0.51
C VAL A 201 -3.83 -20.44 -0.59
N GLY A 202 -3.99 -20.06 -1.86
CA GLY A 202 -3.66 -20.86 -3.04
C GLY A 202 -2.60 -20.18 -3.92
N GLN A 203 -2.54 -20.59 -5.19
CA GLN A 203 -1.57 -20.06 -6.16
C GLN A 203 -1.64 -18.52 -6.26
N GLY A 204 -0.48 -17.88 -6.44
CA GLY A 204 -0.40 -16.43 -6.67
C GLY A 204 -0.75 -15.58 -5.45
N THR A 205 -0.71 -16.15 -4.24
CA THR A 205 -0.77 -15.39 -2.99
C THR A 205 0.62 -15.17 -2.42
N PHE A 206 0.80 -14.04 -1.75
CA PHE A 206 1.99 -13.72 -0.95
C PHE A 206 2.33 -14.84 0.04
N THR A 207 1.34 -15.38 0.75
CA THR A 207 1.56 -16.46 1.72
C THR A 207 2.00 -17.77 1.06
N ASN A 208 1.50 -18.09 -0.14
CA ASN A 208 1.97 -19.26 -0.89
C ASN A 208 3.46 -19.12 -1.29
N GLU A 209 3.87 -17.91 -1.69
CA GLU A 209 5.28 -17.60 -1.95
C GLU A 209 6.13 -17.80 -0.68
N LEU A 210 5.69 -17.25 0.46
CA LEU A 210 6.38 -17.42 1.74
C LEU A 210 6.53 -18.88 2.17
N ILE A 211 5.48 -19.70 2.00
CA ILE A 211 5.53 -21.13 2.30
C ILE A 211 6.64 -21.80 1.47
N TYR A 212 6.72 -21.47 0.18
CA TYR A 212 7.74 -22.04 -0.71
C TYR A 212 9.16 -21.58 -0.35
N MET A 213 9.33 -20.29 -0.07
CA MET A 213 10.61 -19.69 0.34
C MET A 213 11.11 -20.25 1.69
N ALA A 214 10.19 -20.63 2.58
CA ALA A 214 10.50 -21.31 3.83
C ALA A 214 10.78 -22.82 3.68
N GLY A 215 10.75 -23.34 2.45
CA GLY A 215 11.03 -24.75 2.14
C GLY A 215 9.82 -25.67 2.15
N GLY A 216 8.60 -25.14 2.33
CA GLY A 216 7.37 -25.92 2.31
C GLY A 216 6.76 -26.07 0.91
N ILE A 217 5.75 -26.92 0.81
CA ILE A 217 4.82 -27.01 -0.33
C ILE A 217 3.41 -26.82 0.20
N ASN A 218 2.74 -25.76 -0.25
CA ASN A 218 1.34 -25.52 0.11
C ASN A 218 0.44 -26.60 -0.51
N ILE A 219 -0.40 -27.26 0.30
CA ILE A 219 -1.30 -28.30 -0.19
C ILE A 219 -2.34 -27.77 -1.18
N ALA A 220 -2.60 -26.45 -1.17
CA ALA A 220 -3.52 -25.76 -2.07
C ALA A 220 -2.81 -25.03 -3.23
N ALA A 221 -1.51 -25.28 -3.46
CA ALA A 221 -0.74 -24.61 -4.52
C ALA A 221 -1.28 -24.85 -5.94
N ASP A 222 -1.97 -25.98 -6.15
CA ASP A 222 -2.57 -26.36 -7.44
C ASP A 222 -4.05 -25.94 -7.56
N GLU A 223 -4.61 -25.29 -6.54
CA GLU A 223 -5.99 -24.83 -6.59
C GLU A 223 -6.13 -23.63 -7.53
N PRO A 224 -7.22 -23.56 -8.34
CA PRO A 224 -7.39 -22.52 -9.35
C PRO A 224 -7.72 -21.14 -8.74
N PHE A 225 -8.04 -21.09 -7.45
CA PHE A 225 -8.42 -19.85 -6.75
C PHE A 225 -7.32 -19.43 -5.78
N ARG A 226 -7.10 -18.12 -5.68
CA ARG A 226 -6.13 -17.53 -4.73
C ARG A 226 -6.49 -17.78 -3.27
N TYR A 227 -7.79 -17.85 -2.97
CA TYR A 227 -8.28 -18.13 -1.62
C TYR A 227 -9.41 -19.16 -1.70
N PRO A 228 -9.08 -20.46 -1.81
CA PRO A 228 -10.08 -21.52 -1.91
C PRO A 228 -10.64 -21.89 -0.53
N ASP A 229 -11.82 -22.52 -0.53
CA ASP A 229 -12.38 -23.23 0.62
C ASP A 229 -12.21 -24.74 0.36
N LEU A 230 -11.34 -25.40 1.12
CA LEU A 230 -11.08 -26.84 1.03
C LEU A 230 -12.07 -27.62 1.92
N THR A 231 -12.43 -28.83 1.49
CA THR A 231 -13.21 -29.76 2.33
C THR A 231 -12.30 -30.50 3.32
N ASP A 232 -12.88 -31.04 4.38
CA ASP A 232 -12.17 -31.88 5.34
C ASP A 232 -11.54 -33.10 4.66
N GLU A 233 -12.26 -33.73 3.73
CA GLU A 233 -11.77 -34.88 2.97
C GLU A 233 -10.55 -34.52 2.11
N TYR A 234 -10.54 -33.32 1.51
CA TYR A 234 -9.40 -32.84 0.73
C TYR A 234 -8.17 -32.69 1.62
N ILE A 235 -8.32 -32.04 2.79
CA ILE A 235 -7.21 -31.80 3.72
C ILE A 235 -6.68 -33.12 4.27
N ILE A 236 -7.57 -34.04 4.69
CA ILE A 236 -7.21 -35.36 5.20
C ILE A 236 -6.49 -36.18 4.11
N ALA A 237 -6.99 -36.17 2.87
CA ALA A 237 -6.38 -36.91 1.77
C ALA A 237 -4.98 -36.40 1.39
N ARG A 238 -4.74 -35.09 1.53
CA ARG A 238 -3.42 -34.48 1.31
C ARG A 238 -2.46 -34.67 2.49
N ASN A 239 -2.97 -34.96 3.68
CA ASN A 239 -2.21 -35.30 4.88
C ASN A 239 -1.01 -34.36 5.13
N PRO A 240 -1.27 -33.05 5.40
CA PRO A 240 -0.20 -32.07 5.59
C PRO A 240 0.70 -32.43 6.79
N ASP A 241 1.99 -32.19 6.65
CA ASP A 241 2.98 -32.34 7.72
C ASP A 241 2.90 -31.20 8.75
N VAL A 242 2.49 -30.01 8.29
CA VAL A 242 2.38 -28.79 9.10
C VAL A 242 1.04 -28.12 8.86
N ILE A 243 0.37 -27.75 9.95
CA ILE A 243 -0.83 -26.90 9.92
C ILE A 243 -0.48 -25.57 10.59
N VAL A 244 -0.60 -24.48 9.84
CA VAL A 244 -0.44 -23.11 10.34
C VAL A 244 -1.83 -22.50 10.48
N VAL A 245 -2.19 -22.04 11.67
CA VAL A 245 -3.49 -21.41 11.94
C VAL A 245 -3.26 -19.94 12.25
N VAL A 246 -3.97 -19.06 11.54
CA VAL A 246 -3.94 -17.62 11.80
C VAL A 246 -4.82 -17.29 13.00
N SER A 247 -4.22 -16.75 14.06
CA SER A 247 -4.96 -16.11 15.15
C SER A 247 -5.14 -14.64 14.83
N TYR A 248 -6.38 -14.16 14.96
CA TYR A 248 -6.73 -12.73 14.98
C TYR A 248 -6.94 -12.26 16.40
#